data_AF-A0AAD0NXX6-F1
#
_entry.id   AF-A0AAD0NXX6-F1
#
_cell.length_a   1.000
_cell.length_b   1.000
_cell.length_c   1.000
_cell.angle_alpha   90.00
_cell.angle_beta   90.00
_cell.angle_gamma   90.00
#
_symmetry.space_group_name_H-M   'P 1'
#
loop_
_entity.id
_entity.type
_entity.pdbx_description
1 polymer ?
#
loop_
_entity_poly.entity_id
_entity_poly.type
_entity_poly.pdbx_seq_one_letter_code
_entity_poly.pdbx_strand_id
1 'polypeptide(L)'
;MGERFAVDEVGTIYDVGATLAQCGTEIGSLWKTEGAFVLATAGMPNSAIGEACADKDSLVRAVLGRAASRLDQVAQTCFQAGQQVIDTEDELASGFNAISEF
;
A
#
# COMPACT_ATOMS: atom_id res chain seq x y z
N MET A 1 -9.47 -10.84 -33.82
CA MET A 1 -9.11 -11.20 -32.44
C MET A 1 -8.12 -10.15 -31.95
N GLY A 2 -8.61 -9.07 -31.35
CA GLY A 2 -7.75 -8.13 -30.63
C GLY A 2 -7.49 -8.75 -29.27
N GLU A 3 -6.27 -9.20 -29.02
CA GLU A 3 -5.90 -9.71 -27.70
C GLU A 3 -6.11 -8.62 -26.66
N ARG A 4 -6.69 -9.03 -25.53
CA ARG A 4 -7.05 -8.24 -24.35
C ARG A 4 -5.78 -7.81 -23.58
N PHE A 5 -4.76 -7.33 -24.28
CA PHE A 5 -3.43 -7.10 -23.73
C PHE A 5 -3.45 -6.14 -22.53
N ALA A 6 -4.32 -5.14 -22.54
CA ALA A 6 -4.49 -4.24 -21.41
C ALA A 6 -5.24 -4.85 -20.22
N VAL A 7 -6.07 -5.88 -20.40
CA VAL A 7 -6.85 -6.48 -19.30
C VAL A 7 -5.93 -7.19 -18.32
N ASP A 8 -4.89 -7.86 -18.81
CA ASP A 8 -3.89 -8.55 -17.98
C ASP A 8 -2.97 -7.53 -17.25
N GLU A 9 -2.61 -6.44 -17.93
CA GLU A 9 -1.82 -5.35 -17.34
C GLU A 9 -2.60 -4.59 -16.27
N VAL A 10 -3.87 -4.28 -16.53
CA VAL A 10 -4.78 -3.66 -15.55
C VAL A 10 -4.97 -4.58 -14.35
N GLY A 11 -5.24 -5.86 -14.56
CA GLY A 11 -5.36 -6.84 -13.48
C GLY A 11 -4.11 -6.86 -12.60
N THR A 12 -2.93 -6.89 -13.22
CA THR A 12 -1.65 -6.84 -12.51
C THR A 12 -1.48 -5.56 -11.67
N ILE A 13 -1.88 -4.40 -12.21
CA ILE A 13 -1.80 -3.12 -11.50
C ILE A 13 -2.72 -3.12 -10.26
N TYR A 14 -3.96 -3.63 -10.40
CA TYR A 14 -4.88 -3.75 -9.27
C TYR A 14 -4.37 -4.72 -8.20
N ASP A 15 -3.81 -5.87 -8.59
CA ASP A 15 -3.26 -6.86 -7.66
C ASP A 15 -2.07 -6.31 -6.87
N VAL A 16 -1.18 -5.55 -7.52
CA VAL A 16 -0.09 -4.84 -6.85
C VAL A 16 -0.65 -3.81 -5.86
N GLY A 17 -1.65 -3.03 -6.26
CA GLY A 17 -2.32 -2.08 -5.37
C GLY A 17 -2.93 -2.73 -4.13
N ALA A 18 -3.66 -3.85 -4.32
CA ALA A 18 -4.27 -4.60 -3.23
C ALA A 18 -3.22 -5.17 -2.27
N THR A 19 -2.13 -5.73 -2.79
CA THR A 19 -1.02 -6.26 -1.98
C THR A 19 -0.38 -5.16 -1.14
N LEU A 20 -0.14 -3.97 -1.71
CA LEU A 20 0.46 -2.85 -0.99
C LEU A 20 -0.47 -2.30 0.10
N ALA A 21 -1.78 -2.22 -0.17
CA ALA A 21 -2.78 -1.83 0.83
C ALA A 21 -2.84 -2.84 2.01
N GLN A 22 -2.76 -4.13 1.70
CA GLN A 22 -2.69 -5.18 2.72
C GLN A 22 -1.42 -5.04 3.57
N CYS A 23 -0.25 -4.88 2.95
CA CYS A 23 1.00 -4.64 3.68
C CYS A 23 0.93 -3.39 4.56
N GLY A 24 0.32 -2.30 4.07
CA GLY A 24 0.09 -1.09 4.87
C GLY A 24 -0.77 -1.36 6.10
N THR A 25 -1.80 -2.18 5.97
CA THR A 25 -2.69 -2.60 7.07
C THR A 25 -1.96 -3.48 8.09
N GLU A 26 -1.20 -4.45 7.61
CA GLU A 26 -0.40 -5.36 8.46
C GLU A 26 0.64 -4.57 9.27
N ILE A 27 1.39 -3.67 8.61
CA ILE A 27 2.32 -2.76 9.30
C ILE A 27 1.58 -1.91 10.31
N GLY A 28 0.41 -1.36 9.95
CA GLY A 28 -0.48 -0.62 10.85
C GLY A 28 -0.88 -1.41 12.10
N SER A 29 -1.11 -2.71 11.97
CA SER A 29 -1.52 -3.58 13.06
C SER A 29 -0.39 -3.90 14.04
N LEU A 30 0.85 -4.06 13.55
CA LEU A 30 2.02 -4.45 14.35
C LEU A 30 2.32 -3.48 15.50
N TRP A 31 2.02 -2.18 15.34
CA TRP A 31 2.36 -1.16 16.34
C TRP A 31 1.17 -0.61 17.13
N LYS A 32 -0.06 -1.06 16.84
CA LYS A 32 -1.25 -0.79 17.67
C LYS A 32 -1.22 -1.55 18.99
N THR A 33 -0.49 -2.66 19.04
CA THR A 33 -0.23 -3.44 20.25
C THR A 33 0.70 -2.67 21.20
N GLU A 34 0.54 -2.87 22.51
CA GLU A 34 1.27 -2.20 23.59
C GLU A 34 2.80 -2.17 23.34
N GLY A 35 3.47 -1.09 23.78
CA GLY A 35 4.86 -0.79 23.40
C GLY A 35 5.85 -1.86 23.84
N ALA A 36 6.31 -2.70 22.91
CA ALA A 36 7.25 -3.78 23.18
C ALA A 36 8.57 -3.28 23.79
N PHE A 37 9.00 -2.06 23.43
CA PHE A 37 10.22 -1.46 23.98
C PHE A 37 10.01 -0.93 25.40
N VAL A 38 8.84 -0.35 25.70
CA VAL A 38 8.41 -0.01 27.06
C VAL A 38 8.38 -1.25 27.95
N LEU A 39 7.82 -2.37 27.46
CA LEU A 39 7.82 -3.64 28.20
C LEU A 39 9.24 -4.18 28.45
N ALA A 40 10.11 -4.12 27.44
CA ALA A 40 11.52 -4.53 27.58
C ALA A 40 12.28 -3.65 28.59
N THR A 41 12.03 -2.34 28.57
CA THR A 41 12.62 -1.37 29.51
C THR A 41 12.16 -1.63 30.95
N ALA A 42 10.86 -1.90 31.15
CA ALA A 42 10.29 -2.18 32.45
C ALA A 42 10.76 -3.53 33.03
N GLY A 43 10.97 -4.54 32.18
CA GLY A 43 11.44 -5.86 32.60
C GLY A 43 12.94 -5.93 32.94
N MET A 44 13.74 -5.01 32.40
CA MET A 44 15.20 -4.98 32.62
C MET A 44 15.71 -3.57 32.94
N PRO A 45 15.24 -2.93 34.03
CA PRO A 45 15.66 -1.59 34.40
C PRO A 45 17.18 -1.57 34.72
N ASN A 46 17.87 -0.51 34.30
CA ASN A 46 19.32 -0.32 34.46
C ASN A 46 20.21 -1.32 33.71
N SER A 47 19.67 -1.98 32.67
CA SER A 47 20.47 -2.76 31.72
C SER A 47 20.76 -1.96 30.45
N ALA A 48 21.83 -2.29 29.74
CA ALA A 48 22.13 -1.71 28.42
C ALA A 48 20.99 -1.94 27.41
N ILE A 49 20.24 -3.04 27.56
CA ILE A 49 19.06 -3.34 26.74
C ILE A 49 17.92 -2.39 27.09
N GLY A 50 17.65 -2.16 28.38
CA GLY A 50 16.64 -1.20 28.83
C GLY A 50 16.93 0.23 28.36
N GLU A 51 18.17 0.68 28.47
CA GLU A 51 18.60 2.00 27.96
C GLU A 51 18.46 2.10 26.43
N ALA A 52 18.81 1.05 25.69
CA ALA A 52 18.65 1.02 24.24
C ALA A 52 17.18 1.05 23.79
N CYS A 53 16.28 0.48 24.59
CA CYS A 53 14.85 0.42 24.33
C CYS A 53 14.09 1.68 24.77
N ALA A 54 14.67 2.47 25.68
CA ALA A 54 14.03 3.68 26.20
C ALA A 54 13.56 4.62 25.06
N ASP A 55 12.29 5.03 25.14
CA ASP A 55 11.61 5.95 24.22
C ASP A 55 11.55 5.52 22.74
N LYS A 56 12.00 4.30 22.39
CA LYS A 56 12.02 3.82 20.99
C LYS A 56 10.65 3.51 20.41
N ASP A 57 9.64 3.24 21.24
CA ASP A 57 8.28 2.99 20.75
C ASP A 57 7.74 4.17 19.94
N SER A 58 8.01 5.41 20.37
CA SER A 58 7.58 6.62 19.66
C SER A 58 8.20 6.72 18.26
N LEU A 59 9.50 6.45 18.15
CA LEU A 59 10.25 6.45 16.91
C LEU A 59 9.78 5.34 15.98
N VAL A 60 9.63 4.12 16.48
CA VAL A 60 9.19 2.95 15.70
C VAL A 60 7.78 3.18 15.18
N ARG A 61 6.85 3.68 16.02
CA ARG A 61 5.50 4.06 15.59
C ARG A 61 5.53 5.13 14.50
N ALA A 62 6.37 6.16 14.63
CA ALA A 62 6.48 7.22 13.63
C ALA A 62 7.06 6.73 12.30
N VAL A 63 8.05 5.84 12.32
CA VAL A 63 8.66 5.27 11.12
C VAL A 63 7.69 4.31 10.42
N LEU A 64 7.10 3.38 11.16
CA LEU A 64 6.15 2.40 10.61
C LEU A 64 4.85 3.06 10.14
N GLY A 65 4.35 4.07 10.86
CA GLY A 65 3.20 4.86 10.44
C GLY A 65 3.44 5.59 9.12
N ARG A 66 4.63 6.18 8.94
CA ARG A 66 5.04 6.78 7.65
C ARG A 66 5.16 5.74 6.54
N ALA A 67 5.70 4.55 6.84
CA ALA A 67 5.80 3.48 5.86
C ALA A 67 4.41 2.98 5.42
N ALA A 68 3.49 2.75 6.37
CA ALA A 68 2.11 2.37 6.08
C ALA A 68 1.39 3.42 5.23
N SER A 69 1.53 4.70 5.57
CA SER A 69 0.93 5.79 4.78
C SER A 69 1.48 5.86 3.35
N ARG A 70 2.77 5.60 3.15
CA ARG A 70 3.36 5.54 1.80
C ARG A 70 2.84 4.35 0.99
N LEU A 71 2.70 3.19 1.63
CA LEU A 71 2.13 2.01 0.97
C LEU A 71 0.69 2.24 0.52
N ASP A 72 -0.11 2.89 1.38
CA ASP A 72 -1.49 3.28 1.04
C ASP A 72 -1.54 4.26 -0.14
N GLN A 73 -0.66 5.25 -0.19
CA GLN A 73 -0.55 6.19 -1.33
C GLN A 73 -0.19 5.48 -2.65
N VAL A 74 0.75 4.54 -2.61
CA VAL A 74 1.13 3.76 -3.80
C VAL A 74 -0.03 2.86 -4.23
N ALA A 75 -0.71 2.21 -3.28
CA ALA A 75 -1.90 1.40 -3.58
C ALA A 75 -2.99 2.23 -4.28
N GLN A 76 -3.29 3.42 -3.77
CA GLN A 76 -4.25 4.34 -4.39
C GLN A 76 -3.82 4.76 -5.80
N THR A 77 -2.52 5.00 -6.00
CA THR A 77 -1.97 5.33 -7.32
C THR A 77 -2.13 4.17 -8.30
N CYS A 78 -1.90 2.93 -7.85
CA CYS A 78 -2.15 1.74 -8.67
C CYS A 78 -3.63 1.65 -9.07
N PHE A 79 -4.57 1.82 -8.14
CA PHE A 79 -6.00 1.78 -8.46
C PHE A 79 -6.42 2.90 -9.44
N GLN A 80 -5.87 4.11 -9.28
CA GLN A 80 -6.12 5.22 -10.21
C GLN A 80 -5.55 4.94 -11.60
N ALA A 81 -4.33 4.41 -11.69
CA ALA A 81 -3.70 4.06 -12.96
C ALA A 81 -4.47 2.94 -13.68
N GLY A 82 -4.89 1.91 -12.94
CA GLY A 82 -5.73 0.84 -13.49
C GLY A 82 -7.05 1.38 -14.05
N GLN A 83 -7.71 2.28 -13.33
CA GLN A 83 -8.94 2.92 -13.80
C GLN A 83 -8.71 3.77 -15.06
N GLN A 84 -7.63 4.56 -15.11
CA GLN A 84 -7.31 5.38 -16.28
C GLN A 84 -7.09 4.56 -17.54
N VAL A 85 -6.48 3.38 -17.42
CA VAL A 85 -6.30 2.47 -18.57
C VAL A 85 -7.66 1.96 -19.05
N ILE A 86 -8.54 1.52 -18.14
CA ILE A 86 -9.90 1.08 -18.49
C ILE A 86 -10.66 2.21 -19.21
N ASP A 87 -10.66 3.42 -18.63
CA ASP A 87 -11.39 4.57 -19.20
C ASP A 87 -10.87 4.90 -20.62
N THR A 88 -9.56 4.80 -20.84
CA THR A 88 -8.93 5.04 -22.15
C THR A 88 -9.34 3.97 -23.17
N GLU A 89 -9.39 2.69 -22.76
CA GLU A 89 -9.83 1.61 -23.64
C GLU A 89 -11.31 1.74 -24.03
N ASP A 90 -12.17 2.10 -23.08
CA ASP A 90 -13.59 2.34 -23.33
C ASP A 90 -13.80 3.53 -24.29
N GLU A 91 -13.04 4.62 -24.12
CA GLU A 91 -13.08 5.77 -25.02
C GLU A 91 -12.65 5.38 -26.45
N LEU A 92 -11.56 4.63 -26.60
CA LEU A 92 -11.10 4.12 -27.89
C LEU A 92 -12.12 3.19 -28.55
N ALA A 93 -12.71 2.27 -27.80
CA ALA A 93 -13.76 1.38 -28.31
C ALA A 93 -15.00 2.15 -28.77
N SER A 94 -15.41 3.17 -28.01
CA SER A 94 -16.53 4.05 -28.38
C SER A 94 -16.24 4.84 -29.65
N GLY A 95 -15.02 5.36 -29.81
CA GLY A 95 -14.59 6.12 -30.98
C GLY A 95 -14.54 5.27 -32.24
N PHE A 96 -14.07 4.02 -32.14
CA PHE A 96 -14.10 3.07 -33.27
C PHE A 96 -15.53 2.72 -33.70
N ASN A 97 -16.45 2.49 -32.76
CA ASN A 97 -17.85 2.24 -33.08
C ASN A 97 -18.49 3.44 -33.79
N ALA A 98 -18.24 4.66 -33.31
CA ALA A 98 -18.75 5.89 -33.91
C ALA A 98 -18.22 6.13 -35.34
N ILE A 99 -16.99 5.70 -35.66
CA ILE A 99 -16.44 5.79 -37.02
C ILE A 99 -17.02 4.70 -37.94
N SER A 100 -17.41 3.54 -37.40
CA SER A 100 -17.96 2.43 -38.19
C SER A 100 -19.41 2.60 -38.62
N GLU A 101 -20.14 3.56 -38.03
CA GLU A 101 -21.53 3.89 -38.37
C GLU A 101 -21.65 4.90 -39.54
N PHE A 102 -20.53 5.34 -40.13
CA PHE A 102 -20.46 6.15 -41.34
C PHE A 102 -20.11 5.32 -42.58
#